data_AF-A0A399ISM1-F1
#
_entry.id   AF-A0A399ISM1-F1
#
_cell.length_a   1.000
_cell.length_b   1.000
_cell.length_c   1.000
_cell.angle_alpha   90.00
_cell.angle_beta   90.00
_cell.angle_gamma   90.00
#
_symmetry.space_group_name_H-M   'P 1'
#
loop_
_entity.id
_entity.type
_entity.pdbx_description
1 polymer ?
#
loop_
_entity_poly.entity_id
_entity_poly.type
_entity_poly.pdbx_seq_one_letter_code
_entity_poly.pdbx_strand_id
1 'polypeptide(L)'
;MDNNITKNEKNLSSNLVKAIYTRYVITFVVLLIIYAILMLFVNQGIISDYILRLMKQIGIFLIAALGLNLILGFTGQFTMGHAAFMSIGAYGSAIMTKNFNMPFPISLLVGIILAAILAALIGYPILRLKGDYLAICTLGFGEIVKVLIQNIDYVGGARGISAIPTKTSFLMVFLSAALCYAILKNLINSSKGRAIMSVREDEIAAEAMGINSTKYKMISFIIGSSMAGLAGGLYAHFNTFIDPASFNFAKSIELITYVVLGGMGSISGTVLGTSILIYLPESLRGLSDVMKDYRMLIYALLLVIMMIFRPQGILGTREISVTNIRKFFKKFKNPSLKNIEENKKVGE
;
A
#
# COMPACT_ATOMS: atom_id res chain seq x y z
N MET A 1 -7.71 41.03 29.96
CA MET A 1 -8.06 40.52 28.62
C MET A 1 -7.30 39.23 28.28
N ASP A 2 -6.06 39.04 28.72
CA ASP A 2 -5.23 37.86 28.41
C ASP A 2 -5.73 36.50 28.94
N ASN A 3 -6.42 36.45 30.08
CA ASN A 3 -6.92 35.20 30.66
C ASN A 3 -8.05 34.54 29.85
N ASN A 4 -8.79 35.30 29.03
CA ASN A 4 -9.84 34.73 28.18
C ASN A 4 -9.30 34.20 26.85
N ILE A 5 -8.20 34.78 26.36
CA ILE A 5 -7.53 34.36 25.11
C ILE A 5 -6.87 32.99 25.33
N THR A 6 -6.11 32.84 26.42
CA THR A 6 -5.44 31.59 26.80
C THR A 6 -6.42 30.44 27.11
N LYS A 7 -7.60 30.74 27.67
CA LYS A 7 -8.66 29.74 27.92
C LYS A 7 -9.35 29.29 26.63
N ASN A 8 -9.56 30.21 25.69
CA ASN A 8 -10.12 29.88 24.36
C ASN A 8 -9.15 29.06 23.50
N GLU A 9 -7.83 29.34 23.54
CA GLU A 9 -6.83 28.53 22.84
C GLU A 9 -6.72 27.09 23.39
N LYS A 10 -6.79 26.93 24.73
CA LYS A 10 -6.86 25.60 25.37
C LYS A 10 -8.15 24.86 25.03
N ASN A 11 -9.29 25.55 24.97
CA ASN A 11 -10.55 24.94 24.58
C ASN A 11 -10.56 24.53 23.10
N LEU A 12 -10.03 25.38 22.20
CA LEU A 12 -9.94 25.11 20.77
C LEU A 12 -9.02 23.91 20.47
N SER A 13 -7.84 23.86 21.10
CA SER A 13 -6.90 22.74 20.97
C SER A 13 -7.47 21.43 21.53
N SER A 14 -8.16 21.47 22.68
CA SER A 14 -8.81 20.29 23.25
C SER A 14 -9.95 19.74 22.38
N ASN A 15 -10.74 20.62 21.76
CA ASN A 15 -11.82 20.23 20.85
C ASN A 15 -11.28 19.66 19.54
N LEU A 16 -10.15 20.19 19.03
CA LEU A 16 -9.45 19.64 17.87
C LEU A 16 -8.90 18.24 18.14
N VAL A 17 -8.24 18.04 19.29
CA VAL A 17 -7.73 16.72 19.71
C VAL A 17 -8.88 15.72 19.90
N LYS A 18 -9.98 16.12 20.54
CA LYS A 18 -11.18 15.28 20.66
C LYS A 18 -11.79 14.93 19.30
N ALA A 19 -11.91 15.89 18.39
CA ALA A 19 -12.45 15.64 17.05
C ALA A 19 -11.58 14.66 16.24
N ILE A 20 -10.26 14.78 16.36
CA ILE A 20 -9.31 13.86 15.72
C ILE A 20 -9.43 12.46 16.32
N TYR A 21 -9.43 12.33 17.66
CA TYR A 21 -9.57 11.06 18.34
C TYR A 21 -10.89 10.35 18.01
N THR A 22 -12.01 11.08 18.06
CA THR A 22 -13.34 10.58 17.69
C THR A 22 -13.37 10.07 16.25
N ARG A 23 -12.69 10.74 15.31
CA ARG A 23 -12.60 10.28 13.91
C ARG A 23 -11.84 8.97 13.77
N TYR A 24 -10.76 8.77 14.54
CA TYR A 24 -10.02 7.51 14.54
C TYR A 24 -10.82 6.37 15.14
N VAL A 25 -11.50 6.60 16.27
CA VAL A 25 -12.37 5.61 16.90
C VAL A 25 -13.49 5.19 15.94
N ILE A 26 -14.15 6.14 15.27
CA ILE A 26 -15.20 5.82 14.27
C ILE A 26 -14.62 4.99 13.12
N THR A 27 -13.44 5.36 12.61
CA THR A 27 -12.82 4.63 11.49
C THR A 27 -12.44 3.20 11.92
N PHE A 28 -11.91 3.03 13.13
CA PHE A 28 -11.57 1.73 13.68
C PHE A 28 -12.81 0.85 13.91
N VAL A 29 -13.89 1.42 14.46
CA VAL A 29 -15.17 0.73 14.63
C VAL A 29 -15.76 0.31 13.28
N VAL A 30 -15.73 1.18 12.27
CA VAL A 30 -16.20 0.83 10.92
C VAL A 30 -15.37 -0.30 10.31
N LEU A 31 -14.04 -0.28 10.47
CA LEU A 31 -13.18 -1.36 9.99
C LEU A 31 -13.46 -2.69 10.72
N LEU A 32 -13.72 -2.65 12.03
CA LEU A 32 -14.13 -3.83 12.80
C LEU A 32 -15.51 -4.35 12.36
N ILE A 33 -16.46 -3.47 12.05
CA ILE A 33 -17.77 -3.85 11.52
C ILE A 33 -17.61 -4.51 10.15
N ILE A 34 -16.79 -3.95 9.25
CA ILE A 34 -16.49 -4.55 7.94
C ILE A 34 -15.88 -5.94 8.13
N TYR A 35 -14.91 -6.08 9.03
CA TYR A 35 -14.31 -7.38 9.35
C TYR A 35 -15.33 -8.38 9.91
N ALA A 36 -16.19 -7.95 10.84
CA ALA A 36 -17.22 -8.79 11.43
C ALA A 36 -18.24 -9.26 10.37
N ILE A 37 -18.66 -8.38 9.46
CA ILE A 37 -19.54 -8.72 8.33
C ILE A 37 -18.87 -9.75 7.42
N LEU A 38 -17.60 -9.55 7.07
CA LEU A 38 -16.86 -10.50 6.24
C LEU A 38 -16.73 -11.88 6.91
N MET A 39 -16.45 -11.93 8.21
CA MET A 39 -16.39 -13.19 8.96
C MET A 39 -17.75 -13.84 9.12
N LEU A 40 -18.84 -13.07 9.23
CA LEU A 40 -20.20 -13.62 9.20
C LEU A 40 -20.49 -14.32 7.86
N PHE A 41 -20.08 -13.72 6.74
CA PHE A 41 -20.22 -14.36 5.42
C PHE A 41 -19.35 -15.61 5.24
N VAL A 42 -18.17 -15.65 5.87
CA VAL A 42 -17.34 -16.87 5.95
C VAL A 42 -18.07 -17.95 6.76
N ASN A 43 -18.57 -17.59 7.95
CA ASN A 43 -19.26 -18.55 8.83
C ASN A 43 -20.57 -19.07 8.25
N GLN A 44 -21.27 -18.27 7.44
CA GLN A 44 -22.47 -18.68 6.71
C GLN A 44 -22.16 -19.51 5.45
N GLY A 45 -20.88 -19.78 5.15
CA GLY A 45 -20.47 -20.58 4.00
C GLY A 45 -20.62 -19.89 2.64
N ILE A 46 -20.96 -18.61 2.61
CA ILE A 46 -21.07 -17.80 1.37
C ILE A 46 -19.67 -17.54 0.81
N ILE A 47 -18.67 -17.34 1.68
CA ILE A 47 -17.27 -17.18 1.31
C ILE A 47 -16.56 -18.51 1.50
N SER A 48 -16.12 -19.13 0.40
CA SER A 48 -15.32 -20.35 0.43
C SER A 48 -13.89 -20.08 0.92
N ASP A 49 -13.21 -21.13 1.41
CA ASP A 49 -11.79 -21.06 1.82
C ASP A 49 -10.86 -20.54 0.70
N TYR A 50 -11.26 -20.77 -0.55
CA TYR A 50 -10.59 -20.24 -1.72
C TYR A 50 -10.68 -18.71 -1.82
N ILE A 51 -11.88 -18.15 -1.67
CA ILE A 51 -12.08 -16.69 -1.66
C ILE A 51 -11.36 -16.08 -0.46
N LEU A 52 -11.39 -16.74 0.70
CA LEU A 52 -10.65 -16.30 1.88
C LEU A 52 -9.13 -16.26 1.63
N ARG A 53 -8.58 -17.26 0.92
CA ARG A 53 -7.18 -17.28 0.49
C ARG A 53 -6.87 -16.11 -0.44
N LEU A 54 -7.74 -15.84 -1.41
CA LEU A 54 -7.60 -14.69 -2.31
C LEU A 54 -7.64 -13.36 -1.54
N MET A 55 -8.57 -13.19 -0.60
CA MET A 55 -8.67 -11.97 0.21
C MET A 55 -7.41 -11.73 1.06
N LYS A 56 -6.81 -12.79 1.62
CA LYS A 56 -5.50 -12.68 2.29
C LYS A 56 -4.43 -12.22 1.32
N GLN A 57 -4.37 -12.79 0.12
CA GLN A 57 -3.42 -12.41 -0.91
C GLN A 57 -3.58 -10.94 -1.34
N ILE A 58 -4.83 -10.49 -1.55
CA ILE A 58 -5.14 -9.08 -1.83
C ILE A 58 -4.64 -8.19 -0.70
N GLY A 59 -4.93 -8.52 0.56
CA GLY A 59 -4.49 -7.72 1.70
C GLY A 59 -2.97 -7.62 1.85
N ILE A 60 -2.25 -8.72 1.59
CA ILE A 60 -0.77 -8.74 1.63
C ILE A 60 -0.19 -7.82 0.55
N PHE A 61 -0.61 -7.99 -0.70
CA PHE A 61 -0.11 -7.16 -1.80
C PHE A 61 -0.59 -5.72 -1.72
N LEU A 62 -1.75 -5.47 -1.09
CA LEU A 62 -2.23 -4.12 -0.81
C LEU A 62 -1.28 -3.39 0.14
N ILE A 63 -0.75 -4.04 1.18
CA ILE A 63 0.23 -3.43 2.08
C ILE A 63 1.47 -2.99 1.30
N ALA A 64 2.00 -3.86 0.43
CA ALA A 64 3.15 -3.52 -0.42
C ALA A 64 2.80 -2.38 -1.40
N ALA A 65 1.64 -2.43 -2.04
CA ALA A 65 1.19 -1.41 -2.98
C ALA A 65 0.96 -0.05 -2.30
N LEU A 66 0.46 -0.02 -1.07
CA LEU A 66 0.32 1.23 -0.29
C LEU A 66 1.70 1.82 0.03
N GLY A 67 2.67 0.98 0.42
CA GLY A 67 4.06 1.40 0.63
C GLY A 67 4.67 1.97 -0.65
N LEU A 68 4.47 1.31 -1.78
CA LEU A 68 4.93 1.79 -3.08
C LEU A 68 4.22 3.08 -3.50
N ASN A 69 2.91 3.23 -3.22
CA ASN A 69 2.18 4.45 -3.55
C ASN A 69 2.69 5.66 -2.76
N LEU A 70 3.23 5.48 -1.54
CA LEU A 70 3.92 6.56 -0.83
C LEU A 70 5.17 7.04 -1.59
N ILE A 71 5.98 6.11 -2.07
CA ILE A 71 7.24 6.40 -2.77
C ILE A 71 6.96 6.94 -4.17
N LEU A 72 6.25 6.15 -4.99
CA LEU A 72 5.95 6.46 -6.38
C LEU A 72 4.90 7.56 -6.50
N GLY A 73 3.75 7.35 -5.85
CA GLY A 73 2.58 8.20 -6.01
C GLY A 73 2.72 9.54 -5.30
N PHE A 74 3.02 9.57 -4.00
CA PHE A 74 3.02 10.82 -3.23
C PHE A 74 4.34 11.59 -3.29
N THR A 75 5.48 10.89 -3.41
CA THR A 75 6.81 11.51 -3.43
C THR A 75 7.35 11.72 -4.85
N GLY A 76 6.79 11.05 -5.85
CA GLY A 76 7.25 11.16 -7.24
C GLY A 76 8.52 10.37 -7.54
N GLN A 77 8.88 9.38 -6.71
CA GLN A 77 10.08 8.58 -6.92
C GLN A 77 9.77 7.30 -7.70
N PHE A 78 10.19 7.27 -8.96
CA PHE A 78 10.08 6.07 -9.79
C PHE A 78 11.09 5.01 -9.33
N THR A 79 10.62 3.97 -8.66
CA THR A 79 11.47 2.90 -8.11
C THR A 79 10.97 1.54 -8.56
N MET A 80 11.92 0.68 -8.96
CA MET A 80 11.69 -0.68 -9.48
C MET A 80 12.24 -1.77 -8.55
N GLY A 81 12.69 -1.39 -7.34
CA GLY A 81 13.29 -2.29 -6.35
C GLY A 81 12.36 -2.75 -5.24
N HIS A 82 11.04 -2.47 -5.30
CA HIS A 82 10.15 -2.69 -4.16
C HIS A 82 10.02 -4.17 -3.75
N ALA A 83 10.10 -5.10 -4.72
CA ALA A 83 10.13 -6.54 -4.45
C ALA A 83 11.34 -6.97 -3.61
N ALA A 84 12.46 -6.24 -3.66
CA ALA A 84 13.65 -6.54 -2.87
C ALA A 84 13.43 -6.28 -1.37
N PHE A 85 12.75 -5.18 -1.02
CA PHE A 85 12.38 -4.91 0.38
C PHE A 85 11.34 -5.91 0.88
N MET A 86 10.45 -6.36 -0.01
CA MET A 86 9.53 -7.45 0.28
C MET A 86 10.28 -8.77 0.51
N SER A 87 11.30 -9.11 -0.28
CA SER A 87 12.09 -10.33 -0.07
C SER A 87 12.86 -10.28 1.25
N ILE A 88 13.50 -9.16 1.58
CA ILE A 88 14.19 -8.95 2.85
C ILE A 88 13.26 -9.23 4.04
N GLY A 89 12.03 -8.68 4.02
CA GLY A 89 11.05 -8.94 5.07
C GLY A 89 10.54 -10.39 5.11
N ALA A 90 10.35 -10.99 3.94
CA ALA A 90 9.94 -12.40 3.80
C ALA A 90 10.98 -13.34 4.42
N TYR A 91 12.23 -13.25 3.99
CA TYR A 91 13.32 -14.08 4.49
C TYR A 91 13.67 -13.76 5.95
N GLY A 92 13.71 -12.48 6.33
CA GLY A 92 14.00 -12.08 7.71
C GLY A 92 12.99 -12.65 8.71
N SER A 93 11.69 -12.55 8.40
CA SER A 93 10.65 -13.12 9.27
C SER A 93 10.60 -14.65 9.22
N ALA A 94 10.82 -15.27 8.04
CA ALA A 94 10.83 -16.72 7.89
C ALA A 94 11.93 -17.37 8.72
N ILE A 95 13.15 -16.80 8.71
CA ILE A 95 14.28 -17.28 9.52
C ILE A 95 13.97 -17.16 11.02
N MET A 96 13.40 -16.02 11.46
CA MET A 96 13.06 -15.83 12.87
C MET A 96 12.02 -16.82 13.39
N THR A 97 11.01 -17.14 12.58
CA THR A 97 10.00 -18.13 12.98
C THR A 97 10.51 -19.57 12.84
N LYS A 98 11.28 -19.88 11.78
CA LYS A 98 11.71 -21.27 11.47
C LYS A 98 12.93 -21.71 12.28
N ASN A 99 13.96 -20.87 12.37
CA ASN A 99 15.24 -21.25 13.01
C ASN A 99 15.25 -20.87 14.48
N PHE A 100 14.69 -19.71 14.83
CA PHE A 100 14.70 -19.19 16.20
C PHE A 100 13.40 -19.45 16.97
N ASN A 101 12.38 -20.06 16.34
CA ASN A 101 11.06 -20.32 16.93
C ASN A 101 10.43 -19.10 17.61
N MET A 102 10.73 -17.89 17.11
CA MET A 102 10.20 -16.67 17.70
C MET A 102 8.69 -16.53 17.47
N PRO A 103 7.96 -15.87 18.38
CA PRO A 103 6.56 -15.52 18.17
C PRO A 103 6.36 -14.75 16.87
N PHE A 104 5.30 -15.11 16.13
CA PHE A 104 5.02 -14.55 14.81
C PHE A 104 4.97 -13.00 14.74
N PRO A 105 4.37 -12.27 15.70
CA PRO A 105 4.41 -10.81 15.67
C PRO A 105 5.83 -10.24 15.77
N ILE A 106 6.72 -10.89 16.53
CA ILE A 106 8.11 -10.47 16.70
C ILE A 106 8.88 -10.72 15.39
N SER A 107 8.66 -11.88 14.75
CA SER A 107 9.31 -12.16 13.47
C SER A 107 8.88 -11.21 12.35
N LEU A 108 7.61 -10.79 12.32
CA LEU A 108 7.15 -9.73 11.42
C LEU A 108 7.84 -8.39 11.71
N LEU A 109 7.95 -7.99 12.97
CA LEU A 109 8.63 -6.74 13.35
C LEU A 109 10.10 -6.75 12.93
N VAL A 110 10.80 -7.88 13.10
CA VAL A 110 12.17 -8.03 12.61
C VAL A 110 12.25 -7.83 11.09
N GLY A 111 11.34 -8.44 10.32
CA GLY A 111 11.28 -8.25 8.87
C GLY A 111 11.05 -6.78 8.48
N ILE A 112 10.18 -6.07 9.19
CA ILE A 112 9.93 -4.63 9.00
C ILE A 112 11.19 -3.82 9.27
N ILE A 113 11.84 -4.07 10.41
CA ILE A 113 13.04 -3.33 10.84
C ILE A 113 14.19 -3.57 9.87
N LEU A 114 14.40 -4.81 9.41
CA LEU A 114 15.44 -5.12 8.42
C LEU A 114 15.19 -4.38 7.10
N ALA A 115 13.96 -4.37 6.61
CA ALA A 115 13.60 -3.62 5.41
C ALA A 115 13.79 -2.10 5.61
N ALA A 116 13.43 -1.56 6.78
CA ALA A 116 13.62 -0.15 7.13
C ALA A 116 15.11 0.25 7.18
N ILE A 117 15.94 -0.57 7.83
CA ILE A 117 17.38 -0.35 7.95
C ILE A 117 18.04 -0.37 6.58
N LEU A 118 17.76 -1.39 5.76
CA LEU A 118 18.31 -1.47 4.42
C LEU A 118 17.79 -0.34 3.52
N ALA A 119 16.54 0.07 3.66
CA ALA A 119 16.01 1.24 2.96
C ALA A 119 16.71 2.54 3.39
N ALA A 120 17.04 2.70 4.67
CA ALA A 120 17.77 3.86 5.16
C ALA A 120 19.22 3.87 4.65
N LEU A 121 19.89 2.71 4.69
CA LEU A 121 21.28 2.55 4.28
C LEU A 121 21.45 2.79 2.78
N ILE A 122 20.60 2.16 1.98
CA ILE A 122 20.67 2.18 0.51
C ILE A 122 19.95 3.40 -0.08
N GLY A 123 18.90 3.88 0.56
CA GLY A 123 18.18 5.08 0.12
C GLY A 123 19.08 6.32 0.14
N TYR A 124 19.94 6.47 1.15
CA TYR A 124 20.75 7.69 1.26
C TYR A 124 21.63 7.98 0.03
N PRO A 125 22.39 7.03 -0.53
CA PRO A 125 23.14 7.25 -1.77
C PRO A 125 22.23 7.26 -3.02
N ILE A 126 21.23 6.36 -3.09
CA ILE A 126 20.43 6.18 -4.31
C ILE A 126 19.49 7.36 -4.57
N LEU A 127 18.92 7.96 -3.53
CA LEU A 127 17.94 9.06 -3.67
C LEU A 127 18.58 10.39 -4.12
N ARG A 128 19.91 10.42 -4.29
CA ARG A 128 20.62 11.52 -4.97
C ARG A 128 20.46 11.49 -6.49
N LEU A 129 20.04 10.35 -7.05
CA LEU A 129 19.76 10.17 -8.47
C LEU A 129 18.37 10.71 -8.82
N LYS A 130 18.20 11.18 -10.06
CA LYS A 130 16.95 11.76 -10.56
C LYS A 130 16.39 10.95 -11.73
N GLY A 131 15.06 10.92 -11.83
CA GLY A 131 14.34 10.30 -12.95
C GLY A 131 14.69 8.83 -13.14
N ASP A 132 15.00 8.46 -14.38
CA ASP A 132 15.21 7.06 -14.79
C ASP A 132 16.44 6.42 -14.13
N TYR A 133 17.45 7.22 -13.76
CA TYR A 133 18.63 6.73 -13.07
C TYR A 133 18.29 6.12 -11.70
N LEU A 134 17.32 6.71 -11.00
CA LEU A 134 16.81 6.15 -9.73
C LEU A 134 16.18 4.77 -9.97
N ALA A 135 15.39 4.63 -11.02
CA ALA A 135 14.72 3.37 -11.35
C ALA A 135 15.73 2.27 -11.70
N ILE A 136 16.71 2.57 -12.56
CA ILE A 136 17.78 1.63 -12.95
C ILE A 136 18.58 1.19 -11.72
N CYS A 137 18.94 2.14 -10.84
CA CYS A 137 19.70 1.81 -9.63
C CYS A 137 18.90 0.92 -8.66
N THR A 138 17.60 1.19 -8.48
CA THR A 138 16.74 0.35 -7.62
C THR A 138 16.47 -1.03 -8.22
N LEU A 139 16.43 -1.16 -9.55
CA LEU A 139 16.39 -2.46 -10.23
C LEU A 139 17.66 -3.24 -9.94
N GLY A 140 18.83 -2.61 -10.11
CA GLY A 140 20.12 -3.21 -9.79
C GLY A 140 20.21 -3.67 -8.34
N PHE A 141 19.74 -2.83 -7.39
CA PHE A 141 19.64 -3.23 -5.98
C PHE A 141 18.78 -4.48 -5.79
N GLY A 142 17.61 -4.56 -6.44
CA GLY A 142 16.76 -5.73 -6.33
C GLY A 142 17.40 -7.01 -6.87
N GLU A 143 18.13 -6.90 -7.98
CA GLU A 143 18.90 -8.01 -8.52
C GLU A 143 20.04 -8.44 -7.59
N ILE A 144 20.76 -7.48 -7.01
CA ILE A 144 21.81 -7.74 -6.00
C ILE A 144 21.24 -8.49 -4.80
N VAL A 145 20.10 -8.02 -4.24
CA VAL A 145 19.46 -8.70 -3.09
C VAL A 145 19.07 -10.13 -3.44
N LYS A 146 18.50 -10.35 -4.64
CA LYS A 146 18.14 -11.70 -5.11
C LYS A 146 19.37 -12.60 -5.21
N VAL A 147 20.45 -12.12 -5.84
CA VAL A 147 21.71 -12.87 -5.98
C VAL A 147 22.33 -13.14 -4.60
N LEU A 148 22.33 -12.18 -3.68
CA LEU A 148 22.82 -12.39 -2.31
C LEU A 148 22.05 -13.51 -1.61
N ILE A 149 20.71 -13.48 -1.64
CA ILE A 149 19.89 -14.54 -1.03
C ILE A 149 20.19 -15.90 -1.66
N GLN A 150 20.37 -15.96 -2.99
CA GLN A 150 20.71 -17.20 -3.70
C GLN A 150 22.08 -17.77 -3.31
N ASN A 151 23.03 -16.93 -2.90
CA ASN A 151 24.39 -17.32 -2.53
C ASN A 151 24.57 -17.57 -1.02
N ILE A 152 23.54 -17.34 -0.19
CA ILE A 152 23.61 -17.60 1.26
C ILE A 152 22.89 -18.91 1.58
N ASP A 153 23.65 -19.96 1.84
CA ASP A 153 23.12 -21.29 2.17
C ASP A 153 22.27 -21.28 3.44
N TYR A 154 22.63 -20.46 4.44
CA TYR A 154 21.87 -20.32 5.69
C TYR A 154 20.42 -19.86 5.46
N VAL A 155 20.19 -19.11 4.37
CA VAL A 155 18.88 -18.56 3.99
C VAL A 155 18.15 -19.52 3.02
N GLY A 156 18.70 -20.70 2.77
CA GLY A 156 18.19 -21.70 1.83
C GLY A 156 18.75 -21.58 0.41
N GLY A 157 19.59 -20.58 0.14
CA GLY A 157 20.23 -20.35 -1.14
C GLY A 157 19.23 -20.29 -2.31
N ALA A 158 19.63 -20.82 -3.47
CA ALA A 158 18.78 -20.88 -4.66
C ALA A 158 17.50 -21.73 -4.48
N ARG A 159 17.46 -22.65 -3.51
CA ARG A 159 16.29 -23.50 -3.24
C ARG A 159 15.21 -22.76 -2.46
N GLY A 160 15.55 -21.66 -1.80
CA GLY A 160 14.64 -20.93 -0.92
C GLY A 160 14.37 -21.65 0.40
N ILE A 161 13.39 -21.15 1.15
CA ILE A 161 12.99 -21.67 2.46
C ILE A 161 11.64 -22.37 2.32
N SER A 162 11.63 -23.68 2.58
CA SER A 162 10.41 -24.50 2.70
C SER A 162 9.99 -24.71 4.15
N ALA A 163 8.76 -25.21 4.34
CA ALA A 163 8.18 -25.57 5.63
C ALA A 163 8.11 -24.39 6.63
N ILE A 164 7.76 -23.20 6.13
CA ILE A 164 7.51 -22.03 6.99
C ILE A 164 6.16 -22.23 7.70
N PRO A 165 6.08 -22.08 9.03
CA PRO A 165 4.83 -22.26 9.76
C PRO A 165 3.71 -21.34 9.27
N THR A 166 2.53 -21.90 9.02
CA THR A 166 1.33 -21.15 8.61
C THR A 166 0.75 -20.34 9.78
N LYS A 167 1.25 -19.13 9.98
CA LYS A 167 0.80 -18.22 11.06
C LYS A 167 -0.02 -17.03 10.57
N THR A 168 -0.14 -16.83 9.26
CA THR A 168 -0.89 -15.71 8.66
C THR A 168 -2.40 -15.92 8.76
N SER A 169 -3.01 -15.33 9.80
CA SER A 169 -4.46 -15.25 9.95
C SER A 169 -5.07 -14.13 9.08
N PHE A 170 -6.34 -14.29 8.70
CA PHE A 170 -7.04 -13.24 7.93
C PHE A 170 -7.16 -11.94 8.73
N LEU A 171 -7.42 -12.06 10.04
CA LEU A 171 -7.46 -10.94 10.98
C LEU A 171 -6.15 -10.15 10.96
N MET A 172 -5.00 -10.83 11.04
CA MET A 172 -3.70 -10.17 11.03
C MET A 172 -3.44 -9.42 9.73
N VAL A 173 -3.77 -10.01 8.58
CA VAL A 173 -3.65 -9.33 7.28
C VAL A 173 -4.55 -8.10 7.22
N PHE A 174 -5.81 -8.24 7.63
CA PHE A 174 -6.78 -7.14 7.62
C PHE A 174 -6.35 -5.99 8.55
N LEU A 175 -5.95 -6.30 9.79
CA LEU A 175 -5.45 -5.30 10.73
C LEU A 175 -4.17 -4.64 10.25
N SER A 176 -3.24 -5.40 9.67
CA SER A 176 -1.99 -4.87 9.11
C SER A 176 -2.27 -3.93 7.93
N ALA A 177 -3.16 -4.32 7.01
CA ALA A 177 -3.56 -3.48 5.87
C ALA A 177 -4.29 -2.21 6.33
N ALA A 178 -5.20 -2.33 7.31
CA ALA A 178 -5.90 -1.20 7.90
C ALA A 178 -4.94 -0.23 8.61
N LEU A 179 -3.98 -0.77 9.37
CA LEU A 179 -2.95 0.02 10.06
C LEU A 179 -2.08 0.78 9.04
N CYS A 180 -1.61 0.08 8.01
CA CYS A 180 -0.84 0.65 6.91
C CYS A 180 -1.61 1.77 6.17
N TYR A 181 -2.89 1.52 5.87
CA TYR A 181 -3.78 2.53 5.29
C TYR A 181 -3.92 3.77 6.20
N ALA A 182 -4.13 3.55 7.51
CA ALA A 182 -4.27 4.63 8.48
C ALA A 182 -2.98 5.45 8.63
N ILE A 183 -1.82 4.79 8.74
CA ILE A 183 -0.50 5.44 8.80
C ILE A 183 -0.30 6.31 7.57
N LEU A 184 -0.55 5.77 6.38
CA LEU A 184 -0.35 6.50 5.12
C LEU A 184 -1.28 7.71 5.04
N LYS A 185 -2.57 7.53 5.32
CA LYS A 185 -3.56 8.61 5.32
C LYS A 185 -3.21 9.72 6.31
N ASN A 186 -2.70 9.36 7.48
CA ASN A 186 -2.29 10.34 8.48
C ASN A 186 -1.03 11.09 8.05
N LEU A 187 -0.07 10.39 7.47
CA LEU A 187 1.16 10.98 6.97
C LEU A 187 0.87 12.02 5.88
N ILE A 188 0.05 11.69 4.89
CA ILE A 188 -0.27 12.58 3.76
C ILE A 188 -1.05 13.81 4.22
N ASN A 189 -1.95 13.66 5.20
CA ASN A 189 -2.69 14.79 5.77
C ASN A 189 -1.88 15.63 6.79
N SER A 190 -0.66 15.22 7.12
CA SER A 190 0.23 15.95 8.05
C SER A 190 1.06 17.04 7.35
N SER A 191 1.77 17.86 8.14
CA SER A 191 2.75 18.82 7.60
C SER A 191 3.87 18.14 6.80
N LYS A 192 4.31 16.96 7.25
CA LYS A 192 5.32 16.16 6.53
C LYS A 192 4.78 15.68 5.18
N GLY A 193 3.50 15.30 5.13
CA GLY A 193 2.83 14.93 3.88
C GLY A 193 2.78 16.07 2.87
N ARG A 194 2.49 17.29 3.33
CA ARG A 194 2.53 18.48 2.45
C ARG A 194 3.94 18.75 1.89
N ALA A 195 4.98 18.58 2.70
CA ALA A 195 6.36 18.70 2.24
C ALA A 195 6.76 17.58 1.25
N ILE A 196 6.26 16.36 1.44
CA ILE A 196 6.44 15.26 0.48
C ILE A 196 5.78 15.59 -0.86
N MET A 197 4.54 16.09 -0.83
CA MET A 197 3.80 16.46 -2.04
C MET A 197 4.44 17.65 -2.76
N SER A 198 4.97 18.65 -2.06
CA SER A 198 5.68 19.76 -2.71
C SER A 198 6.95 19.30 -3.43
N VAL A 199 7.69 18.34 -2.87
CA VAL A 199 8.87 17.75 -3.51
C VAL A 199 8.50 16.96 -4.77
N ARG A 200 7.31 16.36 -4.81
CA ARG A 200 6.78 15.68 -6.01
C ARG A 200 6.45 16.66 -7.14
N GLU A 201 5.86 17.81 -6.82
CA GLU A 201 5.46 18.80 -7.84
C GLU A 201 6.68 19.46 -8.48
N ASP A 202 7.59 20.01 -7.66
CA ASP A 202 8.86 20.55 -8.13
C ASP A 202 9.90 20.52 -7.00
N GLU A 203 10.92 19.68 -7.16
CA GLU A 203 12.00 19.53 -6.18
C GLU A 203 12.81 20.81 -6.01
N ILE A 204 13.10 21.53 -7.09
CA ILE A 204 13.93 22.74 -7.07
C ILE A 204 13.15 23.88 -6.39
N ALA A 205 11.87 24.03 -6.72
CA ALA A 205 11.02 25.02 -6.08
C ALA A 205 10.81 24.71 -4.58
N ALA A 206 10.63 23.45 -4.21
CA ALA A 206 10.51 23.05 -2.80
C ALA A 206 11.79 23.37 -2.01
N GLU A 207 12.97 23.10 -2.59
CA GLU A 207 14.27 23.44 -1.98
C GLU A 207 14.46 24.95 -1.82
N ALA A 208 14.05 25.75 -2.82
CA ALA A 208 14.08 27.21 -2.73
C ALA A 208 13.19 27.77 -1.60
N MET A 209 12.11 27.06 -1.26
CA MET A 209 11.22 27.37 -0.13
C MET A 209 11.72 26.81 1.22
N GLY A 210 12.95 26.29 1.28
CA GLY A 210 13.58 25.79 2.51
C GLY A 210 13.19 24.36 2.90
N ILE A 211 12.56 23.60 2.00
CA ILE A 211 12.18 22.20 2.24
C ILE A 211 13.37 21.30 1.89
N ASN A 212 13.85 20.52 2.86
CA ASN A 212 14.89 19.52 2.61
C ASN A 212 14.33 18.32 1.84
N SER A 213 14.48 18.33 0.51
CA SER A 213 14.02 17.28 -0.41
C SER A 213 14.49 15.88 0.00
N THR A 214 15.79 15.74 0.29
CA THR A 214 16.45 14.47 0.62
C THR A 214 15.83 13.85 1.87
N LYS A 215 15.54 14.64 2.90
CA LYS A 215 14.91 14.17 4.14
C LYS A 215 13.52 13.60 3.88
N TYR A 216 12.68 14.28 3.11
CA TYR A 216 11.31 13.83 2.85
C TYR A 216 11.26 12.64 1.90
N LYS A 217 12.15 12.60 0.90
CA LYS A 217 12.39 11.43 0.06
C LYS A 217 12.80 10.21 0.89
N MET A 218 13.76 10.37 1.81
CA MET A 218 14.19 9.29 2.71
C MET A 218 13.07 8.80 3.64
N ILE A 219 12.28 9.71 4.22
CA ILE A 219 11.14 9.33 5.09
C ILE A 219 10.15 8.47 4.31
N SER A 220 9.75 8.92 3.12
CA SER A 220 8.82 8.18 2.26
C SER A 220 9.39 6.82 1.86
N PHE A 221 10.67 6.77 1.49
CA PHE A 221 11.34 5.54 1.09
C PHE A 221 11.44 4.52 2.23
N ILE A 222 11.84 4.94 3.44
CA ILE A 222 11.93 4.06 4.61
C ILE A 222 10.55 3.53 4.98
N ILE A 223 9.52 4.39 5.07
CA ILE A 223 8.17 3.96 5.45
C ILE A 223 7.59 3.02 4.38
N GLY A 224 7.73 3.37 3.10
CA GLY A 224 7.24 2.54 2.00
C GLY A 224 7.90 1.17 1.95
N SER A 225 9.23 1.11 2.07
CA SER A 225 9.97 -0.15 2.11
C SER A 225 9.71 -0.97 3.37
N SER A 226 9.44 -0.32 4.51
CA SER A 226 9.00 -1.00 5.74
C SER A 226 7.67 -1.71 5.55
N MET A 227 6.73 -1.09 4.83
CA MET A 227 5.44 -1.71 4.47
C MET A 227 5.65 -2.88 3.50
N ALA A 228 6.56 -2.77 2.54
CA ALA A 228 6.98 -3.90 1.70
C ALA A 228 7.53 -5.06 2.55
N GLY A 229 8.37 -4.76 3.54
CA GLY A 229 8.90 -5.76 4.47
C GLY A 229 7.81 -6.48 5.27
N LEU A 230 6.82 -5.74 5.78
CA LEU A 230 5.63 -6.32 6.43
C LEU A 230 4.86 -7.25 5.49
N ALA A 231 4.60 -6.79 4.26
CA ALA A 231 3.92 -7.60 3.25
C ALA A 231 4.71 -8.88 2.94
N GLY A 232 6.04 -8.78 2.83
CA GLY A 232 6.92 -9.93 2.63
C GLY A 232 6.83 -10.95 3.75
N GLY A 233 6.84 -10.49 5.01
CA GLY A 233 6.75 -11.41 6.14
C GLY A 233 5.40 -12.13 6.24
N LEU A 234 4.31 -11.41 5.95
CA LEU A 234 2.98 -12.01 5.85
C LEU A 234 2.88 -13.00 4.68
N TYR A 235 3.51 -12.68 3.54
CA TYR A 235 3.57 -13.52 2.34
C TYR A 235 4.29 -14.85 2.61
N ALA A 236 5.42 -14.81 3.32
CA ALA A 236 6.20 -16.01 3.65
C ALA A 236 5.39 -17.01 4.50
N HIS A 237 4.70 -16.51 5.52
CA HIS A 237 3.88 -17.33 6.44
C HIS A 237 2.50 -17.69 5.88
N PHE A 238 2.15 -17.13 4.70
CA PHE A 238 0.96 -17.48 3.95
C PHE A 238 1.22 -18.60 2.95
N ASN A 239 2.33 -18.53 2.19
CA ASN A 239 2.64 -19.50 1.15
C ASN A 239 3.46 -20.72 1.63
N THR A 240 4.00 -20.71 2.85
CA THR A 240 4.79 -21.81 3.46
C THR A 240 6.13 -22.14 2.78
N PHE A 241 6.33 -21.63 1.58
CA PHE A 241 7.53 -21.72 0.78
C PHE A 241 7.79 -20.37 0.14
N ILE A 242 9.05 -19.94 0.17
CA ILE A 242 9.53 -18.76 -0.56
C ILE A 242 10.83 -19.12 -1.27
N ASP A 243 10.94 -18.70 -2.52
CA ASP A 243 12.16 -18.79 -3.32
C ASP A 243 12.62 -17.39 -3.77
N PRO A 244 13.91 -17.19 -4.09
CA PRO A 244 14.40 -15.87 -4.47
C PRO A 244 13.85 -15.40 -5.82
N ALA A 245 13.52 -16.31 -6.73
CA ALA A 245 13.05 -15.96 -8.07
C ALA A 245 11.63 -15.36 -8.07
N SER A 246 10.82 -15.69 -7.06
CA SER A 246 9.50 -15.07 -6.80
C SER A 246 9.55 -13.57 -6.52
N PHE A 247 10.71 -13.02 -6.12
CA PHE A 247 10.91 -11.59 -5.82
C PHE A 247 11.78 -10.88 -6.87
N ASN A 248 11.52 -11.18 -8.14
CA ASN A 248 12.25 -10.61 -9.26
C ASN A 248 11.73 -9.21 -9.68
N PHE A 249 12.34 -8.66 -10.73
CA PHE A 249 11.89 -7.41 -11.35
C PHE A 249 10.42 -7.43 -11.80
N ALA A 250 9.93 -8.57 -12.32
CA ALA A 250 8.54 -8.70 -12.72
C ALA A 250 7.58 -8.52 -11.53
N LYS A 251 7.95 -8.98 -10.33
CA LYS A 251 7.19 -8.73 -9.10
C LYS A 251 7.14 -7.23 -8.77
N SER A 252 8.23 -6.49 -8.95
CA SER A 252 8.22 -5.03 -8.77
C SER A 252 7.31 -4.34 -9.79
N ILE A 253 7.34 -4.74 -11.07
CA ILE A 253 6.43 -4.20 -12.10
C ILE A 253 4.96 -4.48 -11.73
N GLU A 254 4.67 -5.69 -11.27
CA GLU A 254 3.33 -6.06 -10.83
C GLU A 254 2.82 -5.12 -9.72
N LEU A 255 3.66 -4.83 -8.71
CA LEU A 255 3.33 -3.87 -7.65
C LEU A 255 3.13 -2.45 -8.19
N ILE A 256 3.98 -1.99 -9.12
CA ILE A 256 3.82 -0.69 -9.79
C ILE A 256 2.47 -0.65 -10.50
N THR A 257 2.09 -1.73 -11.17
CA THR A 257 0.84 -1.81 -11.93
C THR A 257 -0.38 -1.66 -11.01
N TYR A 258 -0.37 -2.28 -9.82
CA TYR A 258 -1.43 -2.10 -8.83
C TYR A 258 -1.63 -0.63 -8.44
N VAL A 259 -0.52 0.10 -8.25
CA VAL A 259 -0.55 1.53 -7.91
C VAL A 259 -0.99 2.39 -9.09
N VAL A 260 -0.42 2.16 -10.27
CA VAL A 260 -0.69 2.95 -11.47
C VAL A 260 -2.14 2.78 -11.93
N LEU A 261 -2.64 1.53 -11.97
CA LEU A 261 -4.05 1.29 -12.32
C LEU A 261 -5.01 1.87 -11.28
N GLY A 262 -4.66 1.80 -9.99
CA GLY A 262 -5.45 2.44 -8.95
C GLY A 262 -5.51 3.97 -9.07
N GLY A 263 -4.40 4.56 -9.48
CA GLY A 263 -4.19 6.00 -9.60
C GLY A 263 -3.04 6.46 -8.70
N MET A 264 -1.98 7.02 -9.31
CA MET A 264 -0.79 7.48 -8.59
C MET A 264 -1.12 8.63 -7.63
N GLY A 265 -0.88 8.41 -6.33
CA GLY A 265 -1.23 9.39 -5.29
C GLY A 265 -2.68 9.34 -4.82
N SER A 266 -3.43 8.26 -5.09
CA SER A 266 -4.72 7.99 -4.43
C SER A 266 -4.67 6.72 -3.59
N ILE A 267 -4.87 6.85 -2.29
CA ILE A 267 -4.85 5.71 -1.36
C ILE A 267 -6.02 4.76 -1.66
N SER A 268 -7.23 5.30 -1.86
CA SER A 268 -8.40 4.49 -2.23
C SER A 268 -8.25 3.89 -3.63
N GLY A 269 -7.58 4.60 -4.54
CA GLY A 269 -7.21 4.09 -5.85
C GLY A 269 -6.38 2.82 -5.74
N THR A 270 -5.32 2.83 -4.94
CA THR A 270 -4.47 1.64 -4.71
C THR A 270 -5.26 0.45 -4.14
N VAL A 271 -6.21 0.69 -3.24
CA VAL A 271 -7.08 -0.36 -2.70
C VAL A 271 -7.89 -1.03 -3.81
N LEU A 272 -8.55 -0.24 -4.66
CA LEU A 272 -9.33 -0.79 -5.77
C LEU A 272 -8.44 -1.42 -6.83
N GLY A 273 -7.34 -0.78 -7.21
CA GLY A 273 -6.44 -1.27 -8.25
C GLY A 273 -5.81 -2.61 -7.89
N THR A 274 -5.33 -2.75 -6.64
CA THR A 274 -4.80 -4.02 -6.14
C THR A 274 -5.88 -5.10 -6.09
N SER A 275 -7.07 -4.77 -5.59
CA SER A 275 -8.18 -5.72 -5.47
C SER A 275 -8.62 -6.22 -6.85
N ILE A 276 -8.78 -5.32 -7.82
CA ILE A 276 -9.21 -5.66 -9.18
C ILE A 276 -8.16 -6.51 -9.88
N LEU A 277 -6.89 -6.09 -9.85
CA LEU A 277 -5.83 -6.77 -10.60
C LEU A 277 -5.46 -8.15 -10.06
N ILE A 278 -5.73 -8.42 -8.79
CA ILE A 278 -5.58 -9.76 -8.22
C ILE A 278 -6.83 -10.60 -8.44
N TYR A 279 -8.02 -10.02 -8.25
CA TYR A 279 -9.29 -10.75 -8.38
C TYR A 279 -9.61 -11.13 -9.83
N LEU A 280 -9.29 -10.27 -10.79
CA LEU A 280 -9.66 -10.44 -12.19
C LEU A 280 -9.00 -11.69 -12.82
N PRO A 281 -7.67 -11.87 -12.80
CA PRO A 281 -7.05 -13.09 -13.30
C PRO A 281 -7.58 -14.34 -12.61
N GLU A 282 -7.87 -14.26 -11.31
CA GLU A 282 -8.37 -15.42 -10.57
C GLU A 282 -9.81 -15.78 -10.92
N SER A 283 -10.64 -14.79 -11.25
CA SER A 283 -12.02 -15.02 -11.73
C SER A 283 -12.04 -15.69 -13.10
N LEU A 284 -11.10 -15.31 -13.98
CA LEU A 284 -10.95 -15.92 -15.31
C LEU A 284 -10.52 -17.38 -15.24
N ARG A 285 -9.87 -17.80 -14.14
CA ARG A 285 -9.43 -19.18 -13.93
C ARG A 285 -10.59 -20.19 -13.95
N GLY A 286 -11.80 -19.77 -13.60
CA GLY A 286 -12.99 -20.63 -13.53
C GLY A 286 -13.81 -20.74 -14.81
N LEU A 287 -13.52 -19.97 -15.86
CA LEU A 287 -14.50 -19.66 -16.93
C LEU A 287 -14.24 -20.28 -18.32
N SER A 288 -13.27 -21.19 -18.49
CA SER A 288 -13.06 -22.12 -19.62
C SER A 288 -11.58 -22.52 -19.71
N ASP A 289 -11.24 -23.65 -20.32
CA ASP A 289 -9.83 -24.04 -20.53
C ASP A 289 -9.10 -23.06 -21.45
N VAL A 290 -9.78 -22.48 -22.45
CA VAL A 290 -9.23 -21.47 -23.37
C VAL A 290 -8.83 -20.19 -22.62
N MET A 291 -9.64 -19.71 -21.67
CA MET A 291 -9.34 -18.49 -20.93
C MET A 291 -8.22 -18.66 -19.89
N LYS A 292 -7.87 -19.90 -19.51
CA LYS A 292 -6.76 -20.17 -18.59
C LYS A 292 -5.40 -19.86 -19.24
N ASP A 293 -5.21 -20.25 -20.49
CA ASP A 293 -3.95 -20.06 -21.21
C ASP A 293 -3.73 -18.60 -21.60
N TYR A 294 -4.80 -17.88 -21.98
CA TYR A 294 -4.72 -16.47 -22.36
C TYR A 294 -4.82 -15.48 -21.19
N ARG A 295 -4.81 -15.94 -19.94
CA ARG A 295 -4.99 -15.09 -18.75
C ARG A 295 -4.02 -13.91 -18.68
N MET A 296 -2.73 -14.16 -18.93
CA MET A 296 -1.71 -13.11 -18.92
C MET A 296 -1.91 -12.12 -20.08
N LEU A 297 -2.39 -12.60 -21.23
CA LEU A 297 -2.70 -11.75 -22.38
C LEU A 297 -3.90 -10.84 -22.07
N ILE A 298 -4.98 -11.38 -21.50
CA ILE A 298 -6.15 -10.60 -21.08
C ILE A 298 -5.77 -9.58 -20.01
N TYR A 299 -4.93 -9.97 -19.04
CA TYR A 299 -4.39 -9.05 -18.03
C TYR A 299 -3.63 -7.88 -18.68
N ALA A 300 -2.68 -8.17 -19.59
CA ALA A 300 -1.92 -7.14 -20.29
C ALA A 300 -2.82 -6.24 -21.15
N LEU A 301 -3.80 -6.82 -21.85
CA LEU A 301 -4.71 -6.08 -22.73
C LEU A 301 -5.64 -5.17 -21.92
N LEU A 302 -6.15 -5.63 -20.77
CA LEU A 302 -6.93 -4.80 -19.86
C LEU A 302 -6.11 -3.63 -19.30
N LEU A 303 -4.83 -3.84 -18.98
CA LEU A 303 -3.95 -2.76 -18.57
C LEU A 303 -3.75 -1.72 -19.66
N VAL A 304 -3.49 -2.16 -20.90
CA VAL A 304 -3.32 -1.27 -22.06
C VAL A 304 -4.59 -0.46 -22.31
N ILE A 305 -5.76 -1.13 -22.35
CA ILE A 305 -7.06 -0.46 -22.49
C ILE A 305 -7.24 0.58 -21.38
N MET A 306 -7.00 0.22 -20.13
CA MET A 306 -7.17 1.12 -19.01
C MET A 306 -6.22 2.34 -19.12
N MET A 307 -4.96 2.15 -19.52
CA MET A 307 -4.01 3.24 -19.74
C MET A 307 -4.42 4.17 -20.89
N ILE A 308 -5.04 3.64 -21.94
CA ILE A 308 -5.56 4.44 -23.07
C ILE A 308 -6.76 5.28 -22.63
N PHE A 309 -7.74 4.68 -21.96
CA PHE A 309 -9.00 5.38 -21.63
C PHE A 309 -8.93 6.20 -20.33
N ARG A 310 -8.04 5.83 -19.40
CA ARG A 310 -7.92 6.42 -18.05
C ARG A 310 -6.43 6.49 -17.64
N PRO A 311 -5.61 7.36 -18.25
CA PRO A 311 -4.17 7.48 -17.94
C PRO A 311 -3.89 7.91 -16.49
N GLN A 312 -4.87 8.50 -15.79
CA GLN A 312 -4.77 8.84 -14.37
C GLN A 312 -5.05 7.64 -13.43
N GLY A 313 -5.42 6.47 -13.96
CA GLY A 313 -5.92 5.33 -13.19
C GLY A 313 -7.42 5.43 -12.88
N ILE A 314 -7.96 4.43 -12.18
CA ILE A 314 -9.41 4.29 -11.89
C ILE A 314 -9.94 5.50 -11.10
N LEU A 315 -9.22 5.93 -10.07
CA LEU A 315 -9.64 7.02 -9.19
C LEU A 315 -8.88 8.33 -9.40
N GLY A 316 -7.80 8.33 -10.19
CA GLY A 316 -6.96 9.52 -10.35
C GLY A 316 -6.39 9.98 -9.01
N THR A 317 -6.50 11.28 -8.73
CA THR A 317 -6.20 11.88 -7.42
C THR A 317 -7.42 11.95 -6.49
N ARG A 318 -8.60 11.49 -6.93
CA ARG A 318 -9.82 11.58 -6.12
C ARG A 318 -9.78 10.51 -5.04
N GLU A 319 -9.95 10.93 -3.79
CA GLU A 319 -10.19 10.01 -2.68
C GLU A 319 -11.68 9.75 -2.49
N ILE A 320 -12.04 8.48 -2.27
CA ILE A 320 -13.39 8.14 -1.80
C ILE A 320 -13.51 8.59 -0.34
N SER A 321 -14.02 9.79 -0.12
CA SER A 321 -14.33 10.31 1.22
C SER A 321 -15.75 9.98 1.63
N VAL A 322 -15.96 9.63 2.90
CA VAL A 322 -17.28 9.37 3.52
C VAL A 322 -18.23 10.55 3.33
N THR A 323 -17.71 11.78 3.23
CA THR A 323 -18.49 12.99 2.94
C THR A 323 -19.10 12.98 1.54
N ASN A 324 -18.41 12.40 0.55
CA ASN A 324 -18.93 12.29 -0.82
C ASN A 324 -20.03 11.22 -0.91
N ILE A 325 -19.89 10.12 -0.17
CA ILE A 325 -20.93 9.10 -0.04
C ILE A 325 -22.16 9.68 0.66
N ARG A 326 -21.97 10.45 1.75
CA ARG A 326 -23.08 11.12 2.45
C ARG A 326 -23.79 12.18 1.58
N LYS A 327 -23.05 12.93 0.77
CA LYS A 327 -23.63 13.87 -0.22
C LYS A 327 -24.38 13.13 -1.33
N PHE A 328 -23.85 12.01 -1.81
CA PHE A 328 -24.51 11.16 -2.79
C PHE A 328 -25.84 10.57 -2.27
N PHE A 329 -25.84 10.05 -1.05
CA PHE A 329 -27.07 9.56 -0.41
C PHE A 329 -28.05 10.69 -0.04
N LYS A 330 -27.57 11.88 0.34
CA LYS A 330 -28.44 13.06 0.51
C LYS A 330 -29.06 13.53 -0.80
N LYS A 331 -28.35 13.42 -1.93
CA LYS A 331 -28.84 13.75 -3.27
C LYS A 331 -29.96 12.78 -3.72
N PHE A 332 -29.91 11.53 -3.28
CA PHE A 332 -31.00 10.56 -3.48
C PHE A 332 -32.18 10.75 -2.51
N LYS A 333 -31.95 11.27 -1.29
CA LYS A 333 -33.00 11.45 -0.28
C LYS A 333 -33.77 12.78 -0.38
N ASN A 334 -33.20 13.82 -0.99
CA ASN A 334 -33.85 15.12 -1.23
C ASN A 334 -33.64 15.58 -2.69
N PRO A 335 -34.58 15.31 -3.61
CA PRO A 335 -34.48 15.74 -5.01
C PRO A 335 -34.51 17.26 -5.20
N SER A 336 -34.98 18.03 -4.21
CA SER A 336 -35.02 19.50 -4.23
C SER A 336 -33.65 20.19 -4.25
N LEU A 337 -32.56 19.49 -3.89
CA LEU A 337 -31.19 20.02 -3.99
C LEU A 337 -30.63 19.98 -5.42
N LYS A 338 -31.25 19.20 -6.33
CA LYS A 338 -30.84 19.11 -7.74
C LYS A 338 -31.10 20.42 -8.48
N ASN A 339 -32.23 21.06 -8.19
CA ASN A 339 -32.66 22.30 -8.86
C ASN A 339 -31.82 23.54 -8.44
N ILE A 340 -31.21 23.52 -7.24
CA ILE A 340 -30.38 24.64 -6.76
C ILE A 340 -28.98 24.60 -7.41
N GLU A 341 -28.43 23.41 -7.68
CA GLU A 341 -27.15 23.26 -8.41
C GLU A 341 -27.31 23.51 -9.91
N GLU A 342 -28.45 23.17 -10.51
CA GLU A 342 -28.74 23.46 -11.93
C GLU A 342 -28.97 24.96 -12.17
N ASN A 343 -29.71 25.67 -11.30
CA ASN A 343 -29.91 27.12 -11.44
C ASN A 343 -28.64 27.95 -11.23
N LYS A 344 -27.62 27.44 -10.51
CA LYS A 344 -26.33 28.10 -10.37
C LYS A 344 -25.43 27.98 -11.60
N LYS A 345 -25.65 26.97 -12.46
CA LYS A 345 -24.88 26.76 -13.69
C LYS A 345 -25.44 27.49 -14.90
N VAL A 346 -26.69 27.97 -14.83
CA VAL A 346 -27.35 28.70 -15.92
C VAL A 346 -27.18 30.22 -15.76
N GLY A 347 -26.64 30.68 -14.62
CA GLY A 347 -26.39 32.09 -14.32
C GLY A 347 -24.93 32.54 -14.35
N GLU A 348 -24.02 31.73 -14.92
CA GLU A 348 -22.63 32.12 -15.22
C GLU A 348 -22.40 32.18 -16.73
#